data_AF-A0AAE4WHC5-F1
#
_entry.id   AF-A0AAE4WHC5-F1
#
_cell.length_a   1.000
_cell.length_b   1.000
_cell.length_c   1.000
_cell.angle_alpha   90.00
_cell.angle_beta   90.00
_cell.angle_gamma   90.00
#
_symmetry.space_group_name_H-M   'P 1'
#
loop_
_entity.id
_entity.type
_entity.pdbx_description
1 polymer ?
#
loop_
_entity_poly.entity_id
_entity_poly.type
_entity_poly.pdbx_seq_one_letter_code
_entity_poly.pdbx_strand_id
1 'polypeptide(L)'
;MNIQMKTNTPTQTKPVRAINWNRIDDDKDLEAWNRLTGNFWLPEKVPLSNDISSWAALKPEEQQLTIRVFTGLTLLDTIQTSIGAPTLMEDSITPHEEAVYSNISFMEAVHARSYSSIFSTLCSTSDVDDAYRWSEENEFLQKKSALILEHYRNPDPLKRKIASVFLESFLFYSGFYLPMFWSSRARLTNTADMIRLIIRDEAVHGYYIGYKFQRSLEPLNEEQRQEIKDFAFDLLLELYDNEAKYTEALYDGVGLTEDVKKFLHYNANKALMNLGYEALFPPEACKVNPAILSALSPNADENHDFFSGSGSSYVIGKAVATEDEDWDF
;
A
#
# COMPACT_ATOMS: atom_id res chain seq x y z
N MET A 1 25.87 49.19 36.94
CA MET A 1 24.99 48.01 36.86
C MET A 1 25.13 47.48 35.43
N ASN A 2 25.95 46.43 35.26
CA ASN A 2 26.33 45.92 33.93
C ASN A 2 25.19 45.10 33.33
N ILE A 3 24.72 45.51 32.16
CA ILE A 3 23.84 44.71 31.31
C ILE A 3 24.73 43.73 30.55
N GLN A 4 24.79 42.48 31.03
CA GLN A 4 25.42 41.39 30.30
C GLN A 4 24.53 41.03 29.10
N MET A 5 24.92 41.46 27.91
CA MET A 5 24.38 40.93 26.66
C MET A 5 24.73 39.43 26.60
N LYS A 6 23.70 38.58 26.60
CA LYS A 6 23.86 37.16 26.24
C LYS A 6 24.31 37.10 24.78
N THR A 7 25.53 36.64 24.58
CA THR A 7 26.07 36.32 23.26
C THR A 7 25.36 35.08 22.71
N ASN A 8 24.51 35.27 21.70
CA ASN A 8 24.02 34.16 20.88
C ASN A 8 25.22 33.51 20.20
N THR A 9 25.57 32.30 20.63
CA THR A 9 26.58 31.50 19.95
C THR A 9 25.93 30.94 18.68
N PRO A 10 26.50 31.11 17.48
CA PRO A 10 25.94 30.50 16.27
C PRO A 10 26.05 28.99 16.39
N THR A 11 24.91 28.29 16.30
CA THR A 11 24.87 26.83 16.15
C THR A 11 25.72 26.44 14.94
N GLN A 12 26.77 25.62 15.15
CA GLN A 12 27.55 25.04 14.06
C GLN A 12 26.61 24.22 13.17
N THR A 13 26.23 24.78 12.04
CA THR A 13 25.50 24.07 11.00
C THR A 13 26.45 23.04 10.38
N LYS A 14 26.25 21.75 10.69
CA LYS A 14 26.91 20.68 9.92
C LYS A 14 26.61 20.92 8.43
N PRO A 15 27.59 20.78 7.53
CA PRO A 15 27.34 20.96 6.10
C PRO A 15 26.35 19.88 5.62
N VAL A 16 25.33 20.30 4.89
CA VAL A 16 24.43 19.38 4.17
C VAL A 16 25.26 18.64 3.13
N ARG A 17 25.11 17.31 3.05
CA ARG A 17 25.88 16.46 2.14
C ARG A 17 25.05 16.11 0.91
N ALA A 18 25.66 16.12 -0.26
CA ALA A 18 25.05 15.58 -1.46
C ALA A 18 25.01 14.05 -1.39
N ILE A 19 23.88 13.45 -1.79
CA ILE A 19 23.73 12.01 -1.94
C ILE A 19 24.67 11.49 -3.04
N ASN A 20 25.29 10.32 -2.82
CA ASN A 20 26.18 9.68 -3.79
C ASN A 20 25.73 8.24 -4.05
N TRP A 21 25.04 8.02 -5.17
CA TRP A 21 24.57 6.69 -5.58
C TRP A 21 25.68 5.72 -6.03
N ASN A 22 26.94 6.18 -6.12
CA ASN A 22 28.10 5.31 -6.35
C ASN A 22 28.72 4.80 -5.04
N ARG A 23 28.17 5.18 -3.88
CA ARG A 23 28.56 4.70 -2.55
C ARG A 23 27.30 4.41 -1.74
N ILE A 24 26.85 3.17 -1.82
CA ILE A 24 25.65 2.67 -1.15
C ILE A 24 26.06 2.04 0.17
N ASP A 25 25.37 2.41 1.26
CA ASP A 25 25.60 1.85 2.60
C ASP A 25 24.76 0.58 2.85
N ASP A 26 23.60 0.47 2.18
CA ASP A 26 22.67 -0.67 2.27
C ASP A 26 22.12 -1.01 0.87
N ASP A 27 22.49 -2.17 0.33
CA ASP A 27 22.13 -2.59 -1.04
C ASP A 27 20.60 -2.63 -1.26
N LYS A 28 19.81 -2.80 -0.19
CA LYS A 28 18.35 -2.79 -0.29
C LYS A 28 17.77 -1.43 -0.68
N ASP A 29 18.48 -0.34 -0.44
CA ASP A 29 18.02 0.99 -0.89
C ASP A 29 18.03 1.09 -2.41
N LEU A 30 19.09 0.60 -3.05
CA LEU A 30 19.20 0.60 -4.51
C LEU A 30 18.24 -0.41 -5.14
N GLU A 31 18.05 -1.58 -4.53
CA GLU A 31 17.08 -2.58 -4.98
C GLU A 31 15.66 -2.02 -4.95
N ALA A 32 15.24 -1.44 -3.81
CA ALA A 32 13.92 -0.84 -3.65
C ALA A 32 13.72 0.33 -4.61
N TRP A 33 14.71 1.23 -4.72
CA TRP A 33 14.67 2.35 -5.67
C TRP A 33 14.43 1.88 -7.10
N ASN A 34 15.23 0.92 -7.59
CA ASN A 34 15.11 0.40 -8.96
C ASN A 34 13.77 -0.30 -9.19
N ARG A 35 13.28 -1.05 -8.20
CA ARG A 35 12.00 -1.76 -8.30
C ARG A 35 10.82 -0.79 -8.35
N LEU A 36 10.76 0.18 -7.43
CA LEU A 36 9.64 1.13 -7.36
C LEU A 36 9.63 2.07 -8.57
N THR A 37 10.78 2.63 -8.95
CA THR A 37 10.86 3.52 -10.12
C THR A 37 10.63 2.77 -11.44
N GLY A 38 11.10 1.52 -11.55
CA GLY A 38 10.84 0.66 -12.71
C GLY A 38 9.36 0.26 -12.84
N ASN A 39 8.63 0.25 -11.73
CA ASN A 39 7.20 -0.03 -11.67
C ASN A 39 6.31 1.18 -12.00
N PHE A 40 6.88 2.37 -12.18
CA PHE A 40 6.10 3.61 -12.30
C PHE A 40 4.94 3.53 -13.31
N TRP A 41 3.77 3.93 -12.84
CA TRP A 41 2.54 3.94 -13.62
C TRP A 41 1.70 5.19 -13.33
N LEU A 42 0.73 5.43 -14.20
CA LEU A 42 -0.27 6.48 -14.05
C LEU A 42 -1.62 5.87 -14.42
N PRO A 43 -2.72 6.28 -13.77
CA PRO A 43 -4.05 5.70 -14.03
C PRO A 43 -4.51 5.88 -15.48
N GLU A 44 -4.04 6.91 -16.20
CA GLU A 44 -4.35 7.10 -17.63
C GLU A 44 -3.87 5.96 -18.54
N LYS A 45 -2.93 5.13 -18.06
CA LYS A 45 -2.45 3.97 -18.82
C LYS A 45 -3.44 2.80 -18.79
N VAL A 46 -4.44 2.83 -17.91
CA VAL A 46 -5.43 1.76 -17.77
C VAL A 46 -6.76 2.19 -18.43
N PRO A 47 -7.31 1.44 -19.40
CA PRO A 47 -8.51 1.84 -20.14
C PRO A 47 -9.79 1.55 -19.34
N LEU A 48 -10.01 2.29 -18.25
CA LEU A 48 -11.14 2.13 -17.31
C LEU A 48 -12.51 2.23 -17.98
N SER A 49 -12.63 2.92 -19.12
CA SER A 49 -13.89 3.03 -19.88
C SER A 49 -14.44 1.68 -20.35
N ASN A 50 -13.57 0.67 -20.48
CA ASN A 50 -13.98 -0.68 -20.86
C ASN A 50 -14.81 -1.37 -19.77
N ASP A 51 -14.79 -0.87 -18.53
CA ASP A 51 -15.54 -1.43 -17.42
C ASP A 51 -16.98 -0.90 -17.32
N ILE A 52 -17.36 0.15 -18.07
CA ILE A 52 -18.68 0.82 -18.00
C ILE A 52 -19.85 -0.18 -18.09
N SER A 53 -19.78 -1.13 -19.02
CA SER A 53 -20.84 -2.14 -19.19
C SER A 53 -20.96 -3.06 -17.98
N SER A 54 -19.82 -3.53 -17.45
CA SER A 54 -19.79 -4.40 -16.27
C SER A 54 -20.20 -3.66 -14.99
N TRP A 55 -19.87 -2.37 -14.89
CA TRP A 55 -20.32 -1.48 -13.82
C TRP A 55 -21.84 -1.30 -13.85
N ALA A 56 -22.43 -1.03 -15.00
CA ALA A 56 -23.88 -0.87 -15.16
C ALA A 56 -24.66 -2.16 -14.86
N ALA A 57 -24.01 -3.32 -14.92
CA ALA A 57 -24.59 -4.62 -14.58
C ALA A 57 -24.50 -4.99 -13.09
N LEU A 58 -23.79 -4.20 -12.28
CA LEU A 58 -23.79 -4.34 -10.82
C LEU A 58 -25.13 -3.89 -10.24
N LYS A 59 -25.54 -4.50 -9.14
CA LYS A 59 -26.71 -4.04 -8.39
C LYS A 59 -26.40 -2.71 -7.67
N PRO A 60 -27.42 -1.89 -7.35
CA PRO A 60 -27.21 -0.62 -6.66
C PRO A 60 -26.40 -0.75 -5.36
N GLU A 61 -26.63 -1.81 -4.57
CA GLU A 61 -25.87 -2.08 -3.34
C GLU A 61 -24.40 -2.47 -3.61
N GLU A 62 -24.13 -3.15 -4.71
CA GLU A 62 -22.76 -3.54 -5.13
C GLU A 62 -21.99 -2.31 -5.64
N GLN A 63 -22.67 -1.42 -6.37
CA GLN A 63 -22.10 -0.14 -6.80
C GLN A 63 -21.77 0.75 -5.60
N GLN A 64 -22.73 0.96 -4.69
CA GLN A 64 -22.52 1.76 -3.48
C GLN A 64 -21.38 1.22 -2.63
N LEU A 65 -21.32 -0.10 -2.42
CA LEU A 65 -20.23 -0.76 -1.72
C LEU A 65 -18.88 -0.47 -2.40
N THR A 66 -18.81 -0.62 -3.72
CA THR A 66 -17.57 -0.40 -4.48
C THR A 66 -17.07 1.03 -4.36
N ILE A 67 -17.96 2.02 -4.44
CA ILE A 67 -17.59 3.44 -4.27
C ILE A 67 -17.06 3.67 -2.85
N ARG A 68 -17.79 3.24 -1.81
CA ARG A 68 -17.39 3.41 -0.40
C ARG A 68 -16.04 2.76 -0.09
N VAL A 69 -15.79 1.57 -0.62
CA VAL A 69 -14.50 0.88 -0.49
C VAL A 69 -13.38 1.72 -1.09
N PHE A 70 -13.54 2.21 -2.32
CA PHE A 70 -12.51 3.05 -2.96
C PHE A 70 -12.33 4.39 -2.26
N THR A 71 -13.39 4.99 -1.70
CA THR A 71 -13.27 6.20 -0.89
C THR A 71 -12.48 5.95 0.40
N GLY A 72 -12.72 4.81 1.04
CA GLY A 72 -11.94 4.37 2.20
C GLY A 72 -10.46 4.17 1.87
N LEU A 73 -10.14 3.52 0.74
CA LEU A 73 -8.74 3.37 0.29
C LEU A 73 -8.10 4.73 -0.02
N THR A 74 -8.83 5.64 -0.70
CA THR A 74 -8.37 7.01 -0.98
C THR A 74 -7.93 7.74 0.28
N LEU A 75 -8.67 7.60 1.39
CA LEU A 75 -8.31 8.21 2.67
C LEU A 75 -6.98 7.65 3.22
N LEU A 76 -6.78 6.33 3.15
CA LEU A 76 -5.56 5.69 3.65
C LEU A 76 -4.33 6.08 2.82
N ASP A 77 -4.42 6.05 1.49
CA ASP A 77 -3.36 6.53 0.58
C ASP A 77 -3.06 8.04 0.82
N THR A 78 -4.08 8.85 1.11
CA THR A 78 -3.90 10.28 1.43
C THR A 78 -3.11 10.49 2.74
N ILE A 79 -3.40 9.67 3.76
CA ILE A 79 -2.65 9.68 5.03
C ILE A 79 -1.19 9.28 4.76
N GLN A 80 -0.96 8.25 3.96
CA GLN A 80 0.37 7.74 3.68
C GLN A 80 1.21 8.73 2.86
N THR A 81 0.59 9.37 1.86
CA THR A 81 1.17 10.45 1.05
C THR A 81 1.67 11.60 1.93
N SER A 82 0.77 12.14 2.77
CA SER A 82 0.94 13.45 3.39
C SER A 82 1.61 13.40 4.76
N ILE A 83 1.54 12.26 5.44
CA ILE A 83 1.98 12.10 6.82
C ILE A 83 2.87 10.88 6.97
N GLY A 84 2.42 9.70 6.55
CA GLY A 84 3.12 8.43 6.79
C GLY A 84 4.53 8.41 6.21
N ALA A 85 4.68 8.37 4.89
CA ALA A 85 5.99 8.33 4.24
C ALA A 85 6.89 9.52 4.61
N PRO A 86 6.41 10.78 4.66
CA PRO A 86 7.21 11.91 5.14
C PRO A 86 7.75 11.74 6.57
N THR A 87 6.95 11.18 7.48
CA THR A 87 7.39 10.95 8.86
C THR A 87 8.49 9.88 8.91
N LEU A 88 8.41 8.84 8.07
CA LEU A 88 9.44 7.80 8.00
C LEU A 88 10.77 8.31 7.44
N MET A 89 10.74 9.34 6.58
CA MET A 89 11.97 9.99 6.09
C MET A 89 12.84 10.52 7.22
N GLU A 90 12.23 11.09 8.27
CA GLU A 90 12.95 11.63 9.43
C GLU A 90 13.75 10.57 10.20
N ASP A 91 13.36 9.30 10.05
CA ASP A 91 13.94 8.13 10.71
C ASP A 91 14.90 7.33 9.81
N SER A 92 15.23 7.84 8.63
CA SER A 92 16.07 7.14 7.66
C SER A 92 17.49 6.95 8.19
N ILE A 93 18.06 5.77 7.96
CA ILE A 93 19.43 5.45 8.37
C ILE A 93 20.42 5.95 7.31
N THR A 94 20.04 5.88 6.04
CA THR A 94 20.85 6.28 4.89
C THR A 94 20.16 7.43 4.13
N PRO A 95 20.92 8.30 3.43
CA PRO A 95 20.32 9.31 2.57
C PRO A 95 19.60 8.69 1.35
N HIS A 96 19.95 7.46 0.97
CA HIS A 96 19.29 6.72 -0.12
C HIS A 96 17.90 6.23 0.29
N GLU A 97 17.72 5.85 1.55
CA GLU A 97 16.42 5.53 2.13
C GLU A 97 15.46 6.74 2.10
N GLU A 98 15.93 7.95 2.40
CA GLU A 98 15.13 9.19 2.27
C GLU A 98 14.61 9.39 0.84
N ALA A 99 15.44 9.06 -0.17
CA ALA A 99 15.05 9.13 -1.57
C ALA A 99 14.01 8.05 -1.94
N VAL A 100 14.12 6.84 -1.37
CA VAL A 100 13.12 5.78 -1.55
C VAL A 100 11.77 6.20 -0.95
N TYR A 101 11.74 6.71 0.29
CA TYR A 101 10.50 7.20 0.89
C TYR A 101 9.89 8.38 0.11
N SER A 102 10.72 9.21 -0.53
CA SER A 102 10.22 10.31 -1.37
C SER A 102 9.48 9.77 -2.59
N ASN A 103 9.94 8.65 -3.16
CA ASN A 103 9.23 7.95 -4.22
C ASN A 103 7.94 7.30 -3.71
N ILE A 104 7.98 6.64 -2.55
CA ILE A 104 6.79 6.05 -1.91
C ILE A 104 5.72 7.14 -1.73
N SER A 105 6.05 8.26 -1.05
CA SER A 105 5.13 9.39 -0.84
C SER A 105 4.50 9.90 -2.14
N PHE A 106 5.27 9.96 -3.24
CA PHE A 106 4.72 10.32 -4.54
C PHE A 106 3.79 9.25 -5.12
N MET A 107 4.14 7.96 -5.01
CA MET A 107 3.30 6.87 -5.51
C MET A 107 1.99 6.73 -4.74
N GLU A 108 1.97 6.97 -3.43
CA GLU A 108 0.72 7.08 -2.65
C GLU A 108 -0.23 8.16 -3.23
N ALA A 109 0.32 9.28 -3.70
CA ALA A 109 -0.48 10.31 -4.35
C ALA A 109 -1.04 9.84 -5.69
N VAL A 110 -0.27 9.03 -6.44
CA VAL A 110 -0.74 8.37 -7.67
C VAL A 110 -1.85 7.36 -7.35
N HIS A 111 -1.72 6.58 -6.27
CA HIS A 111 -2.75 5.65 -5.80
C HIS A 111 -4.05 6.40 -5.47
N ALA A 112 -3.99 7.43 -4.61
CA ALA A 112 -5.14 8.26 -4.25
C ALA A 112 -5.83 8.89 -5.48
N ARG A 113 -5.04 9.40 -6.43
CA ARG A 113 -5.56 9.95 -7.70
C ARG A 113 -6.21 8.89 -8.59
N SER A 114 -5.73 7.65 -8.53
CA SER A 114 -6.24 6.56 -9.36
C SER A 114 -7.70 6.25 -9.07
N TYR A 115 -8.13 6.26 -7.80
CA TYR A 115 -9.56 6.06 -7.45
C TYR A 115 -10.45 7.17 -8.02
N SER A 116 -9.98 8.42 -8.02
CA SER A 116 -10.69 9.52 -8.69
C SER A 116 -10.84 9.31 -10.20
N SER A 117 -9.91 8.58 -10.83
CA SER A 117 -9.99 8.19 -12.24
C SER A 117 -11.04 7.10 -12.48
N ILE A 118 -11.22 6.18 -11.51
CA ILE A 118 -12.35 5.22 -11.50
C ILE A 118 -13.66 5.98 -11.39
N PHE A 119 -13.77 6.86 -10.40
CA PHE A 119 -14.99 7.61 -10.11
C PHE A 119 -15.45 8.44 -11.30
N SER A 120 -14.54 9.20 -11.91
CA SER A 120 -14.86 10.03 -13.08
C SER A 120 -15.29 9.23 -14.31
N THR A 121 -14.89 7.97 -14.40
CA THR A 121 -15.20 7.09 -15.54
C THR A 121 -16.50 6.30 -15.33
N LEU A 122 -16.75 5.81 -14.12
CA LEU A 122 -17.82 4.84 -13.85
C LEU A 122 -18.99 5.44 -13.06
N CYS A 123 -18.75 6.41 -12.18
CA CYS A 123 -19.70 6.80 -11.14
C CYS A 123 -20.38 8.14 -11.44
N SER A 124 -21.54 8.37 -10.83
CA SER A 124 -22.15 9.70 -10.80
C SER A 124 -21.51 10.56 -9.71
N THR A 125 -21.46 11.88 -9.91
CA THR A 125 -20.91 12.80 -8.90
C THR A 125 -21.66 12.71 -7.57
N SER A 126 -22.99 12.55 -7.60
CA SER A 126 -23.79 12.45 -6.37
C SER A 126 -23.44 11.22 -5.55
N ASP A 127 -23.26 10.06 -6.18
CA ASP A 127 -22.92 8.83 -5.44
C ASP A 127 -21.52 8.91 -4.83
N VAL A 128 -20.61 9.61 -5.52
CA VAL A 128 -19.24 9.84 -5.05
C VAL A 128 -19.26 10.80 -3.85
N ASP A 129 -19.95 11.94 -3.96
CA ASP A 129 -20.06 12.91 -2.86
C ASP A 129 -20.69 12.27 -1.61
N ASP A 130 -21.72 11.45 -1.78
CA ASP A 130 -22.35 10.70 -0.69
C ASP A 130 -21.38 9.69 -0.05
N ALA A 131 -20.52 9.04 -0.83
CA ALA A 131 -19.50 8.14 -0.31
C ALA A 131 -18.37 8.87 0.43
N TYR A 132 -17.95 10.05 -0.05
CA TYR A 132 -16.99 10.91 0.67
C TYR A 132 -17.55 11.36 2.01
N ARG A 133 -18.79 11.86 2.03
CA ARG A 133 -19.46 12.19 3.28
C ARG A 133 -19.57 10.99 4.22
N TRP A 134 -19.96 9.83 3.70
CA TRP A 134 -20.00 8.59 4.48
C TRP A 134 -18.63 8.25 5.07
N SER A 135 -17.54 8.44 4.33
CA SER A 135 -16.18 8.12 4.80
C SER A 135 -15.72 9.02 5.96
N GLU A 136 -16.16 10.29 5.96
CA GLU A 136 -15.92 11.24 7.04
C GLU A 136 -16.74 10.93 8.30
N GLU A 137 -17.94 10.37 8.15
CA GLU A 137 -18.86 10.04 9.24
C GLU A 137 -18.71 8.58 9.74
N ASN A 138 -18.04 7.69 8.99
CA ASN A 138 -17.90 6.27 9.35
C ASN A 138 -16.94 6.08 10.53
N GLU A 139 -17.48 5.62 11.67
CA GLU A 139 -16.72 5.50 12.91
C GLU A 139 -15.51 4.56 12.82
N PHE A 140 -15.62 3.43 12.10
CA PHE A 140 -14.55 2.43 12.03
C PHE A 140 -13.43 2.86 11.08
N LEU A 141 -13.77 3.54 9.98
CA LEU A 141 -12.79 4.14 9.09
C LEU A 141 -12.03 5.27 9.79
N GLN A 142 -12.75 6.19 10.44
CA GLN A 142 -12.12 7.26 11.20
C GLN A 142 -11.29 6.72 12.38
N LYS A 143 -11.74 5.64 13.04
CA LYS A 143 -10.99 5.02 14.14
C LYS A 143 -9.65 4.43 13.66
N LYS A 144 -9.62 3.63 12.58
CA LYS A 144 -8.32 3.09 12.09
C LYS A 144 -7.39 4.22 11.63
N SER A 145 -7.93 5.24 10.97
CA SER A 145 -7.15 6.41 10.55
C SER A 145 -6.58 7.16 11.75
N ALA A 146 -7.36 7.36 12.81
CA ALA A 146 -6.90 8.00 14.04
C ALA A 146 -5.80 7.20 14.74
N LEU A 147 -5.93 5.87 14.84
CA LEU A 147 -4.91 4.99 15.43
C LEU A 147 -3.59 5.07 14.67
N ILE A 148 -3.62 4.99 13.35
CA ILE A 148 -2.41 5.12 12.51
C ILE A 148 -1.77 6.51 12.67
N LEU A 149 -2.58 7.58 12.63
CA LEU A 149 -2.10 8.95 12.80
C LEU A 149 -1.49 9.20 14.19
N GLU A 150 -2.05 8.60 15.23
CA GLU A 150 -1.48 8.62 16.58
C GLU A 150 -0.09 7.99 16.58
N HIS A 151 0.06 6.82 15.96
CA HIS A 151 1.33 6.12 15.93
C HIS A 151 2.36 6.78 15.01
N TYR A 152 1.98 7.49 13.96
CA TYR A 152 2.93 8.34 13.21
C TYR A 152 3.47 9.50 14.03
N ARG A 153 2.73 9.95 15.05
CA ARG A 153 3.24 10.96 16.00
C ARG A 153 4.02 10.35 17.17
N ASN A 154 4.19 9.03 17.18
CA ASN A 154 4.93 8.37 18.25
C ASN A 154 6.41 8.80 18.21
N PRO A 155 7.02 9.12 19.36
CA PRO A 155 8.44 9.48 19.42
C PRO A 155 9.38 8.30 19.11
N ASP A 156 8.88 7.06 19.13
CA ASP A 156 9.66 5.86 18.81
C ASP A 156 9.56 5.51 17.31
N PRO A 157 10.66 5.63 16.55
CA PRO A 157 10.72 5.31 15.12
C PRO A 157 10.26 3.90 14.76
N LEU A 158 10.47 2.92 15.65
CA LEU A 158 10.08 1.53 15.41
C LEU A 158 8.56 1.39 15.38
N LYS A 159 7.87 2.09 16.28
CA LYS A 159 6.40 2.10 16.35
C LYS A 159 5.77 2.78 15.13
N ARG A 160 6.42 3.82 14.60
CA ARG A 160 6.03 4.47 13.34
C ARG A 160 6.10 3.50 12.16
N LYS A 161 7.21 2.75 12.06
CA LYS A 161 7.40 1.72 11.01
C LYS A 161 6.40 0.57 11.15
N ILE A 162 6.11 0.10 12.37
CA ILE A 162 5.06 -0.92 12.61
C ILE A 162 3.70 -0.45 12.11
N ALA A 163 3.27 0.76 12.51
CA ALA A 163 2.00 1.32 12.07
C ALA A 163 1.92 1.42 10.54
N SER A 164 3.00 1.86 9.90
CA SER A 164 3.07 1.92 8.44
C SER A 164 2.97 0.55 7.79
N VAL A 165 3.69 -0.47 8.29
CA VAL A 165 3.59 -1.82 7.73
C VAL A 165 2.19 -2.40 7.90
N PHE A 166 1.51 -2.16 9.02
CA PHE A 166 0.13 -2.59 9.19
C PHE A 166 -0.85 -1.83 8.29
N LEU A 167 -0.60 -0.56 7.98
CA LEU A 167 -1.37 0.16 6.96
C LEU A 167 -1.20 -0.51 5.58
N GLU A 168 0.04 -0.58 5.11
CA GLU A 168 0.46 -1.00 3.76
C GLU A 168 0.18 -2.49 3.48
N SER A 169 0.42 -3.36 4.47
CA SER A 169 0.37 -4.81 4.30
C SER A 169 -0.88 -5.47 4.89
N PHE A 170 -1.77 -4.72 5.55
CA PHE A 170 -2.96 -5.29 6.20
C PHE A 170 -4.23 -4.44 6.02
N LEU A 171 -4.25 -3.17 6.42
CA LEU A 171 -5.49 -2.38 6.45
C LEU A 171 -6.10 -2.11 5.07
N PHE A 172 -5.29 -1.91 4.03
CA PHE A 172 -5.80 -1.77 2.66
C PHE A 172 -6.52 -3.03 2.14
N TYR A 173 -6.21 -4.21 2.69
CA TYR A 173 -6.65 -5.48 2.13
C TYR A 173 -8.12 -5.81 2.42
N SER A 174 -8.78 -5.15 3.38
CA SER A 174 -10.25 -5.22 3.45
C SER A 174 -10.89 -4.65 2.18
N GLY A 175 -10.34 -3.56 1.65
CA GLY A 175 -10.82 -2.93 0.42
C GLY A 175 -10.34 -3.63 -0.85
N PHE A 176 -9.06 -4.01 -0.93
CA PHE A 176 -8.50 -4.71 -2.11
C PHE A 176 -9.17 -6.07 -2.39
N TYR A 177 -9.83 -6.68 -1.41
CA TYR A 177 -10.61 -7.89 -1.65
C TYR A 177 -11.67 -7.71 -2.75
N LEU A 178 -12.39 -6.58 -2.75
CA LEU A 178 -13.55 -6.38 -3.60
C LEU A 178 -13.24 -6.31 -5.11
N PRO A 179 -12.27 -5.51 -5.59
CA PRO A 179 -11.91 -5.52 -7.01
C PRO A 179 -11.38 -6.89 -7.47
N MET A 180 -10.68 -7.64 -6.59
CA MET A 180 -10.26 -9.02 -6.91
C MET A 180 -11.46 -9.98 -6.99
N PHE A 181 -12.45 -9.79 -6.12
CA PHE A 181 -13.71 -10.53 -6.16
C PHE A 181 -14.49 -10.27 -7.45
N TRP A 182 -14.55 -9.01 -7.91
CA TRP A 182 -15.14 -8.66 -9.20
C TRP A 182 -14.35 -9.23 -10.38
N SER A 183 -13.03 -9.12 -10.35
CA SER A 183 -12.14 -9.67 -11.39
C SER A 183 -12.33 -11.18 -11.55
N SER A 184 -12.44 -11.93 -10.45
CA SER A 184 -12.69 -13.38 -10.49
C SER A 184 -14.04 -13.78 -11.12
N ARG A 185 -14.92 -12.81 -11.37
CA ARG A 185 -16.23 -12.94 -12.02
C ARG A 185 -16.31 -12.22 -13.37
N ALA A 186 -15.15 -11.84 -13.94
CA ALA A 186 -15.04 -11.08 -15.17
C ALA A 186 -15.83 -9.76 -15.15
N ARG A 187 -15.83 -9.07 -14.00
CA ARG A 187 -16.40 -7.73 -13.82
C ARG A 187 -15.32 -6.76 -13.37
N LEU A 188 -15.40 -5.51 -13.82
CA LEU A 188 -14.45 -4.45 -13.46
C LEU A 188 -12.98 -4.89 -13.62
N THR A 189 -12.65 -5.57 -14.73
CA THR A 189 -11.34 -6.21 -14.90
C THR A 189 -10.23 -5.17 -15.09
N ASN A 190 -10.50 -4.07 -15.79
CA ASN A 190 -9.51 -2.99 -15.97
C ASN A 190 -9.29 -2.23 -14.66
N THR A 191 -10.35 -2.05 -13.87
CA THR A 191 -10.26 -1.51 -12.52
C THR A 191 -9.41 -2.42 -11.64
N ALA A 192 -9.58 -3.75 -11.74
CA ALA A 192 -8.74 -4.70 -11.02
C ALA A 192 -7.27 -4.65 -11.48
N ASP A 193 -6.99 -4.44 -12.78
CA ASP A 193 -5.62 -4.23 -13.28
C ASP A 193 -4.97 -3.01 -12.63
N MET A 194 -5.71 -1.91 -12.50
CA MET A 194 -5.22 -0.73 -11.81
C MET A 194 -4.93 -1.01 -10.33
N ILE A 195 -5.81 -1.75 -9.65
CA ILE A 195 -5.60 -2.14 -8.26
C ILE A 195 -4.41 -3.11 -8.12
N ARG A 196 -4.12 -3.97 -9.10
CA ARG A 196 -2.91 -4.82 -9.11
C ARG A 196 -1.64 -3.98 -9.17
N LEU A 197 -1.65 -2.86 -9.88
CA LEU A 197 -0.52 -1.93 -9.91
C LEU A 197 -0.27 -1.34 -8.52
N ILE A 198 -1.33 -0.90 -7.83
CA ILE A 198 -1.26 -0.44 -6.42
C ILE A 198 -0.71 -1.56 -5.53
N ILE A 199 -1.32 -2.75 -5.53
CA ILE A 199 -0.89 -3.89 -4.70
C ILE A 199 0.58 -4.26 -4.93
N ARG A 200 1.07 -4.17 -6.17
CA ARG A 200 2.48 -4.43 -6.50
C ARG A 200 3.41 -3.42 -5.84
N ASP A 201 3.00 -2.17 -5.72
CA ASP A 201 3.78 -1.11 -5.09
C ASP A 201 3.71 -1.24 -3.55
N GLU A 202 2.50 -1.36 -2.98
CA GLU A 202 2.25 -1.62 -1.53
C GLU A 202 3.02 -2.85 -1.00
N ALA A 203 3.13 -3.92 -1.82
CA ALA A 203 3.90 -5.10 -1.44
C ALA A 203 5.39 -4.80 -1.26
N VAL A 204 5.94 -3.89 -2.08
CA VAL A 204 7.33 -3.44 -1.97
C VAL A 204 7.48 -2.45 -0.82
N HIS A 205 6.51 -1.55 -0.62
CA HIS A 205 6.51 -0.61 0.51
C HIS A 205 6.53 -1.36 1.86
N GLY A 206 5.57 -2.26 2.06
CA GLY A 206 5.47 -3.07 3.28
C GLY A 206 6.72 -3.91 3.53
N TYR A 207 7.31 -4.50 2.49
CA TYR A 207 8.57 -5.24 2.58
C TYR A 207 9.74 -4.31 2.97
N TYR A 208 9.89 -3.18 2.28
CA TYR A 208 11.03 -2.27 2.50
C TYR A 208 10.97 -1.62 3.88
N ILE A 209 9.82 -1.12 4.30
CA ILE A 209 9.62 -0.53 5.64
C ILE A 209 9.81 -1.61 6.72
N GLY A 210 9.29 -2.81 6.50
CA GLY A 210 9.49 -3.95 7.41
C GLY A 210 10.96 -4.37 7.52
N TYR A 211 11.70 -4.37 6.42
CA TYR A 211 13.15 -4.58 6.42
C TYR A 211 13.87 -3.49 7.22
N LYS A 212 13.57 -2.20 6.98
CA LYS A 212 14.16 -1.09 7.72
C LYS A 212 13.82 -1.13 9.22
N PHE A 213 12.61 -1.56 9.57
CA PHE A 213 12.22 -1.84 10.94
C PHE A 213 13.14 -2.90 11.57
N GLN A 214 13.32 -4.05 10.93
CA GLN A 214 14.21 -5.11 11.41
C GLN A 214 15.65 -4.60 11.56
N ARG A 215 16.13 -3.78 10.61
CA ARG A 215 17.45 -3.14 10.68
C ARG A 215 17.59 -2.22 11.90
N SER A 216 16.58 -1.42 12.19
CA SER A 216 16.51 -0.53 13.36
C SER A 216 16.35 -1.29 14.69
N LEU A 217 15.84 -2.52 14.64
CA LEU A 217 15.64 -3.39 15.81
C LEU A 217 16.94 -4.06 16.28
N GLU A 218 17.89 -4.29 15.37
CA GLU A 218 19.14 -5.01 15.68
C GLU A 218 20.00 -4.47 16.84
N PRO A 219 20.20 -3.15 17.02
CA PRO A 219 21.01 -2.66 18.14
C PRO A 219 20.32 -2.79 19.50
N LEU A 220 19.03 -3.14 19.55
CA LEU A 220 18.28 -3.26 20.80
C LEU A 220 18.57 -4.58 21.52
N ASN A 221 18.49 -4.53 22.86
CA ASN A 221 18.59 -5.72 23.71
C ASN A 221 17.29 -6.54 23.68
N GLU A 222 17.32 -7.74 24.28
CA GLU A 222 16.18 -8.67 24.24
C GLU A 222 14.90 -8.11 24.91
N GLU A 223 15.04 -7.39 26.02
CA GLU A 223 13.91 -6.79 26.74
C GLU A 223 13.22 -5.74 25.86
N GLN A 224 13.99 -4.84 25.25
CA GLN A 224 13.47 -3.84 24.33
C GLN A 224 12.85 -4.47 23.07
N ARG A 225 13.45 -5.53 22.54
CA ARG A 225 12.88 -6.27 21.39
C ARG A 225 11.54 -6.90 21.74
N GLN A 226 11.42 -7.45 22.95
CA GLN A 226 10.16 -8.00 23.43
C GLN A 226 9.10 -6.91 23.62
N GLU A 227 9.45 -5.74 24.18
CA GLU A 227 8.52 -4.61 24.30
C GLU A 227 7.98 -4.13 22.94
N ILE A 228 8.84 -4.04 21.93
CA ILE A 228 8.44 -3.65 20.57
C ILE A 228 7.58 -4.74 19.91
N LYS A 229 7.89 -6.01 20.16
CA LYS A 229 7.09 -7.13 19.68
C LYS A 229 5.70 -7.13 20.31
N ASP A 230 5.60 -7.00 21.63
CA ASP A 230 4.33 -6.95 22.36
C ASP A 230 3.47 -5.79 21.82
N PHE A 231 4.07 -4.61 21.63
CA PHE A 231 3.40 -3.48 20.99
C PHE A 231 2.88 -3.81 19.58
N ALA A 232 3.66 -4.50 18.74
CA ALA A 232 3.23 -4.86 17.39
C ALA A 232 2.02 -5.79 17.41
N PHE A 233 2.00 -6.79 18.28
CA PHE A 233 0.87 -7.72 18.41
C PHE A 233 -0.37 -7.04 18.99
N ASP A 234 -0.20 -6.19 20.02
CA ASP A 234 -1.31 -5.44 20.61
C ASP A 234 -1.95 -4.48 19.60
N LEU A 235 -1.14 -3.72 18.85
CA LEU A 235 -1.64 -2.82 17.82
C LEU A 235 -2.34 -3.59 16.69
N LEU A 236 -1.79 -4.73 16.27
CA LEU A 236 -2.43 -5.56 15.24
C LEU A 236 -3.81 -6.05 15.69
N LEU A 237 -3.93 -6.51 16.94
CA LEU A 237 -5.20 -6.99 17.49
C LEU A 237 -6.22 -5.85 17.58
N GLU A 238 -5.82 -4.67 18.06
CA GLU A 238 -6.71 -3.51 18.10
C GLU A 238 -7.18 -3.07 16.71
N LEU A 239 -6.25 -3.02 15.74
CA LEU A 239 -6.57 -2.71 14.35
C LEU A 239 -7.49 -3.77 13.76
N TYR A 240 -7.22 -5.06 13.98
CA TYR A 240 -8.06 -6.16 13.50
C TYR A 240 -9.47 -6.12 14.08
N ASP A 241 -9.64 -5.88 15.38
CA ASP A 241 -10.95 -5.76 16.02
C ASP A 241 -11.78 -4.63 15.42
N ASN A 242 -11.14 -3.53 15.06
CA ASN A 242 -11.78 -2.44 14.33
C ASN A 242 -12.06 -2.82 12.87
N GLU A 243 -11.12 -3.47 12.20
CA GLU A 243 -11.21 -3.84 10.79
C GLU A 243 -12.31 -4.88 10.52
N ALA A 244 -12.52 -5.80 11.47
CA ALA A 244 -13.63 -6.76 11.43
C ALA A 244 -14.99 -6.04 11.42
N LYS A 245 -15.16 -5.01 12.26
CA LYS A 245 -16.39 -4.21 12.32
C LYS A 245 -16.57 -3.31 11.10
N TYR A 246 -15.48 -2.71 10.61
CA TYR A 246 -15.49 -1.97 9.35
C TYR A 246 -15.92 -2.87 8.19
N THR A 247 -15.41 -4.10 8.16
CA THR A 247 -15.75 -5.11 7.16
C THR A 247 -17.22 -5.50 7.27
N GLU A 248 -17.75 -5.78 8.45
CA GLU A 248 -19.17 -6.05 8.67
C GLU A 248 -20.04 -4.88 8.17
N ALA A 249 -19.69 -3.64 8.54
CA ALA A 249 -20.42 -2.43 8.14
C ALA A 249 -20.47 -2.20 6.62
N LEU A 250 -19.47 -2.69 5.88
CA LEU A 250 -19.43 -2.61 4.42
C LEU A 250 -20.09 -3.82 3.74
N TYR A 251 -19.74 -5.04 4.16
CA TYR A 251 -19.92 -6.25 3.36
C TYR A 251 -21.09 -7.15 3.80
N ASP A 252 -21.73 -6.89 4.95
CA ASP A 252 -22.84 -7.73 5.43
C ASP A 252 -24.01 -7.76 4.43
N GLY A 253 -24.34 -6.62 3.83
CA GLY A 253 -25.42 -6.50 2.85
C GLY A 253 -25.20 -7.30 1.57
N VAL A 254 -23.95 -7.68 1.26
CA VAL A 254 -23.58 -8.48 0.08
C VAL A 254 -23.09 -9.89 0.43
N GLY A 255 -23.05 -10.24 1.72
CA GLY A 255 -22.67 -11.56 2.21
C GLY A 255 -21.20 -11.93 2.02
N LEU A 256 -20.29 -10.95 1.97
CA LEU A 256 -18.85 -11.19 1.74
C LEU A 256 -17.98 -11.09 3.00
N THR A 257 -18.55 -10.66 4.13
CA THR A 257 -17.84 -10.38 5.38
C THR A 257 -16.88 -11.48 5.82
N GLU A 258 -17.34 -12.73 5.86
CA GLU A 258 -16.52 -13.85 6.35
C GLU A 258 -15.37 -14.21 5.41
N ASP A 259 -15.54 -14.01 4.10
CA ASP A 259 -14.46 -14.23 3.15
C ASP A 259 -13.42 -13.10 3.22
N VAL A 260 -13.87 -11.85 3.44
CA VAL A 260 -12.99 -10.70 3.68
C VAL A 260 -12.22 -10.88 4.99
N LYS A 261 -12.85 -11.36 6.08
CA LYS A 261 -12.15 -11.64 7.35
C LYS A 261 -11.05 -12.70 7.22
N LYS A 262 -11.26 -13.77 6.45
CA LYS A 262 -10.20 -14.74 6.15
C LYS A 262 -9.06 -14.10 5.36
N PHE A 263 -9.39 -13.20 4.45
CA PHE A 263 -8.39 -12.44 3.69
C PHE A 263 -7.61 -11.47 4.58
N LEU A 264 -8.28 -10.86 5.57
CA LEU A 264 -7.64 -10.05 6.61
C LEU A 264 -6.65 -10.87 7.44
N HIS A 265 -7.01 -12.06 7.91
CA HIS A 265 -6.07 -12.94 8.63
C HIS A 265 -4.84 -13.29 7.79
N TYR A 266 -5.05 -13.60 6.51
CA TYR A 266 -3.96 -13.90 5.58
C TYR A 266 -2.97 -12.72 5.44
N ASN A 267 -3.48 -11.49 5.28
CA ASN A 267 -2.63 -10.31 5.12
C ASN A 267 -2.05 -9.81 6.44
N ALA A 268 -2.74 -9.98 7.58
CA ALA A 268 -2.18 -9.74 8.90
C ALA A 268 -0.92 -10.57 9.16
N ASN A 269 -0.95 -11.87 8.79
CA ASN A 269 0.24 -12.72 8.87
C ASN A 269 1.36 -12.23 7.94
N LYS A 270 1.05 -11.75 6.73
CA LYS A 270 2.06 -11.17 5.83
C LYS A 270 2.70 -9.91 6.41
N ALA A 271 1.90 -9.04 7.02
CA ALA A 271 2.39 -7.84 7.66
C ALA A 271 3.35 -8.16 8.83
N LEU A 272 3.00 -9.16 9.67
CA LEU A 272 3.90 -9.66 10.71
C LEU A 272 5.20 -10.25 10.15
N MET A 273 5.11 -11.03 9.06
CA MET A 273 6.31 -11.57 8.39
C MET A 273 7.22 -10.48 7.83
N ASN A 274 6.65 -9.39 7.28
CA ASN A 274 7.43 -8.23 6.85
C ASN A 274 8.20 -7.58 8.02
N LEU A 275 7.63 -7.59 9.23
CA LEU A 275 8.29 -7.13 10.45
C LEU A 275 9.27 -8.16 11.06
N GLY A 276 9.38 -9.36 10.48
CA GLY A 276 10.23 -10.44 10.98
C GLY A 276 9.62 -11.23 12.14
N TYR A 277 8.31 -11.12 12.36
CA TYR A 277 7.57 -11.84 13.40
C TYR A 277 6.85 -13.08 12.86
N GLU A 278 6.50 -13.98 13.79
CA GLU A 278 5.72 -15.16 13.50
C GLU A 278 4.25 -14.83 13.13
N ALA A 279 3.62 -15.74 12.38
CA ALA A 279 2.21 -15.65 12.06
C ALA A 279 1.35 -15.77 13.33
N LEU A 280 0.33 -14.90 13.44
CA LEU A 280 -0.64 -14.91 14.53
C LEU A 280 -1.80 -15.88 14.24
N PHE A 281 -2.33 -15.84 13.01
CA PHE A 281 -3.51 -16.63 12.65
C PHE A 281 -3.12 -17.99 12.05
N PRO A 282 -3.78 -19.08 12.45
CA PRO A 282 -3.48 -20.42 11.91
C PRO A 282 -3.92 -20.54 10.44
N PRO A 283 -3.30 -21.45 9.66
CA PRO A 283 -3.61 -21.63 8.24
C PRO A 283 -5.10 -21.85 7.94
N GLU A 284 -5.82 -22.50 8.84
CA GLU A 284 -7.26 -22.76 8.72
C GLU A 284 -8.10 -21.47 8.75
N ALA A 285 -7.67 -20.48 9.52
CA ALA A 285 -8.31 -19.16 9.60
C ALA A 285 -7.96 -18.25 8.42
N CYS A 286 -6.92 -18.60 7.65
CA CYS A 286 -6.40 -17.84 6.51
C CYS A 286 -6.77 -18.45 5.15
N LYS A 287 -7.79 -19.31 5.09
CA LYS A 287 -8.22 -19.99 3.85
C LYS A 287 -8.97 -19.04 2.91
N VAL A 288 -8.21 -18.31 2.10
CA VAL A 288 -8.72 -17.44 1.03
C VAL A 288 -9.14 -18.28 -0.17
N ASN A 289 -10.23 -17.92 -0.83
CA ASN A 289 -10.67 -18.58 -2.06
C ASN A 289 -9.56 -18.51 -3.13
N PRO A 290 -9.15 -19.64 -3.75
CA PRO A 290 -8.10 -19.66 -4.76
C PRO A 290 -8.35 -18.71 -5.95
N ALA A 291 -9.61 -18.43 -6.31
CA ALA A 291 -9.94 -17.49 -7.37
C ALA A 291 -9.51 -16.05 -7.03
N ILE A 292 -9.59 -15.66 -5.74
CA ILE A 292 -9.12 -14.36 -5.27
C ILE A 292 -7.59 -14.32 -5.27
N LEU A 293 -6.93 -15.40 -4.82
CA LEU A 293 -5.47 -15.51 -4.85
C LEU A 293 -4.92 -15.48 -6.29
N SER A 294 -5.60 -16.13 -7.22
CA SER A 294 -5.25 -16.09 -8.64
C SER A 294 -5.45 -14.69 -9.22
N ALA A 295 -6.51 -13.98 -8.82
CA ALA A 295 -6.74 -12.61 -9.25
C ALA A 295 -5.70 -11.63 -8.67
N LEU A 296 -5.13 -11.93 -7.50
CA LEU A 296 -4.05 -11.14 -6.89
C LEU A 296 -2.70 -11.34 -7.56
N SER A 297 -2.44 -12.50 -8.16
CA SER A 297 -1.15 -12.83 -8.77
C SER A 297 -0.92 -11.96 -10.02
N PRO A 298 0.06 -11.05 -10.00
CA PRO A 298 0.39 -10.18 -11.13
C PRO A 298 1.30 -10.90 -12.14
N ASN A 299 1.25 -12.23 -12.23
CA ASN A 299 2.16 -12.98 -13.08
C ASN A 299 1.94 -12.57 -14.54
N ALA A 300 3.07 -12.31 -15.22
CA ALA A 300 3.22 -11.81 -16.58
C ALA A 300 2.64 -12.71 -17.69
N ASP A 301 1.75 -13.63 -17.33
CA ASP A 301 1.10 -14.60 -18.22
C ASP A 301 -0.33 -14.19 -18.58
N GLU A 302 -0.77 -12.98 -18.19
CA GLU A 302 -1.91 -12.35 -18.87
C GLU A 302 -1.46 -12.02 -20.31
N ASN A 303 -1.69 -12.97 -21.22
CA ASN A 303 -1.63 -12.73 -22.65
C ASN A 303 -2.71 -11.70 -23.02
N HIS A 304 -2.37 -10.42 -22.96
CA HIS A 304 -3.17 -9.38 -23.57
C HIS A 304 -3.14 -9.58 -25.08
N ASP A 305 -4.31 -9.69 -25.72
CA ASP A 305 -4.39 -9.49 -27.16
C ASP A 305 -3.92 -8.06 -27.45
N PHE A 306 -3.05 -7.89 -28.45
CA PHE A 306 -2.36 -6.66 -28.85
C PHE A 306 -3.29 -5.43 -28.97
N PHE A 307 -4.59 -5.67 -29.13
CA PHE A 307 -5.63 -4.64 -29.27
C PHE A 307 -6.43 -4.32 -27.99
N SER A 308 -6.20 -5.02 -26.88
CA SER A 308 -7.13 -5.03 -25.72
C SER A 308 -6.62 -4.37 -24.43
N GLY A 309 -5.34 -3.99 -24.35
CA GLY A 309 -4.82 -3.24 -23.20
C GLY A 309 -3.32 -3.40 -22.99
N SER A 310 -2.70 -2.45 -22.30
CA SER A 310 -1.35 -2.59 -21.77
C SER A 310 -1.41 -3.41 -20.49
N GLY A 311 -0.82 -4.61 -20.50
CA GLY A 311 -0.80 -5.46 -19.32
C GLY A 311 -0.05 -4.89 -18.13
N SER A 312 -0.27 -5.50 -16.97
CA SER A 312 0.36 -5.14 -15.68
C SER A 312 1.88 -5.39 -15.64
N SER A 313 2.43 -6.00 -16.69
CA SER A 313 3.86 -6.22 -16.89
C SER A 313 4.25 -5.91 -18.34
N TYR A 314 5.32 -5.14 -18.53
CA TYR A 314 5.93 -4.94 -19.85
C TYR A 314 7.19 -5.82 -19.96
N VAL A 315 7.25 -6.69 -20.97
CA VAL A 315 8.48 -7.41 -21.31
C VAL A 315 9.29 -6.51 -22.23
N ILE A 316 10.43 -6.00 -21.74
CA ILE A 316 11.37 -5.30 -22.60
C ILE A 316 12.05 -6.36 -23.48
N GLY A 317 11.69 -6.40 -24.77
CA GLY A 317 12.37 -7.22 -25.74
C GLY A 317 13.86 -6.88 -25.79
N LYS A 318 14.73 -7.87 -25.60
CA LYS A 318 16.15 -7.69 -25.87
C LYS A 318 16.33 -7.61 -27.38
N ALA A 319 16.67 -6.43 -27.87
CA ALA A 319 17.17 -6.28 -29.23
C ALA A 319 18.55 -6.93 -29.29
N VAL A 320 18.68 -8.00 -30.07
CA VAL A 320 19.97 -8.60 -30.44
C VAL A 320 20.19 -8.28 -31.91
N ALA A 321 21.41 -7.92 -32.27
CA ALA A 321 21.76 -7.81 -33.68
C ALA A 321 21.65 -9.21 -34.30
N THR A 322 21.12 -9.30 -35.50
CA THR A 322 21.16 -10.54 -36.28
C THR A 322 22.60 -10.92 -36.55
N GLU A 323 22.96 -12.16 -36.28
CA GLU A 323 24.25 -12.75 -36.62
C GLU A 323 24.17 -13.40 -38.00
N ASP A 324 25.31 -13.59 -38.67
CA ASP A 324 25.34 -14.21 -40.01
C ASP A 324 24.75 -15.64 -39.97
N GLU A 325 24.88 -16.33 -38.83
CA GLU A 325 24.33 -17.66 -38.55
C GLU A 325 22.79 -17.71 -38.54
N ASP A 326 22.12 -16.57 -38.30
CA ASP A 326 20.65 -16.47 -38.36
C ASP A 326 20.12 -16.57 -39.81
N TRP A 327 21.01 -16.48 -40.79
CA TRP A 327 20.72 -16.52 -42.22
C TRP A 327 21.20 -17.82 -42.90
N ASP A 328 21.71 -18.77 -42.13
CA ASP A 328 22.06 -20.11 -42.59
C ASP A 328 20.81 -21.03 -42.58
N PHE A 329 19.93 -20.85 -43.56
CA PHE A 329 18.77 -21.72 -43.81
C PHE A 329 18.99 -22.78 -44.90
#